data_AF-A0A517NDM6-F1
#
_entry.id   AF-A0A517NDM6-F1
#
_cell.length_a   1.000
_cell.length_b   1.000
_cell.length_c   1.000
_cell.angle_alpha   90.00
_cell.angle_beta   90.00
_cell.angle_gamma   90.00
#
_symmetry.space_group_name_H-M   'P 1'
#
loop_
_entity.id
_entity.type
_entity.pdbx_description
1 polymer ?
#
loop_
_entity_poly.entity_id
_entity_poly.type
_entity_poly.pdbx_seq_one_letter_code
_entity_poly.pdbx_strand_id
1 'polypeptide(L)'
;MLTRTHVSAFVGLTIVAWLLALWLQGQPVLSLSFIRPFGIVVGLVCGIAAVFNRWAWAWPIFRGWFVDRPDLRGTWEATLISDWTDPTTGEKIGPITGYVVVRQTLASLSVRLMTVESRSHSISHGITKESDEIFRMAVVYRNEPEIELQGTRSEIHHGSLWLEILGEGPECMKGHYWTDRGTRGGMELRDRMRRCFDCYEHAHDAFSRPETSSESESHEEADATCP
;
A
#
# COMPACT_ATOMS: atom_id res chain seq x y z
N MET A 1 8.69 2.38 22.93
CA MET A 1 9.09 2.11 21.52
C MET A 1 10.20 3.07 21.14
N LEU A 2 11.28 2.58 20.51
CA LEU A 2 12.31 3.45 19.95
C LEU A 2 11.73 4.20 18.76
N THR A 3 11.72 5.52 18.81
CA THR A 3 11.27 6.37 17.69
C THR A 3 12.39 6.48 16.67
N ARG A 4 12.05 6.94 15.45
CA ARG A 4 13.04 7.24 14.41
C ARG A 4 14.15 8.16 14.93
N THR A 5 13.80 9.14 15.77
CA THR A 5 14.77 10.06 16.38
C THR A 5 15.74 9.36 17.32
N HIS A 6 15.29 8.40 18.14
CA HIS A 6 16.19 7.61 18.99
C HIS A 6 17.14 6.74 18.15
N VAL A 7 16.63 6.07 17.11
CA VAL A 7 17.46 5.27 16.20
C VAL A 7 18.51 6.13 15.51
N SER A 8 18.12 7.29 14.96
CA SER A 8 19.06 8.22 14.32
C SER A 8 20.10 8.77 15.31
N ALA A 9 19.70 9.08 16.54
CA ALA A 9 20.61 9.55 17.58
C ALA A 9 21.63 8.46 17.95
N PHE A 10 21.21 7.20 18.10
CA PHE A 10 22.13 6.10 18.38
C PHE A 10 23.09 5.83 17.24
N VAL A 11 22.61 5.82 15.98
CA VAL A 11 23.50 5.68 14.81
C VAL A 11 24.52 6.82 14.76
N GLY A 12 24.08 8.07 14.98
CA GLY A 12 24.98 9.23 15.03
C GLY A 12 26.02 9.12 16.16
N LEU A 13 25.59 8.73 17.36
CA LEU A 13 26.47 8.50 18.50
C LEU A 13 27.50 7.41 18.21
N THR A 14 27.10 6.29 17.59
CA THR A 14 28.01 5.22 17.18
C THR A 14 29.06 5.73 16.19
N ILE A 15 28.66 6.51 15.19
CA ILE A 15 29.60 7.10 14.21
C ILE A 15 30.59 8.04 14.91
N VAL A 16 30.11 8.91 15.80
CA VAL A 16 30.97 9.84 16.55
C VAL A 16 31.95 9.10 17.46
N ALA A 17 31.48 8.11 18.21
CA ALA A 17 32.32 7.29 19.08
C ALA A 17 33.39 6.54 18.29
N TRP A 18 33.03 5.98 17.12
CA TRP A 18 33.95 5.30 16.23
C TRP A 18 35.02 6.25 15.65
N LEU A 19 34.62 7.43 15.16
CA LEU A 19 35.55 8.45 14.66
C LEU A 19 36.48 8.97 15.76
N LEU A 20 35.99 9.15 16.98
CA LEU A 20 36.81 9.55 18.12
C LEU A 20 37.85 8.47 18.46
N ALA A 21 37.45 7.20 18.48
CA ALA A 21 38.38 6.10 18.71
C ALA A 21 39.49 6.04 17.64
N LEU A 22 39.15 6.22 16.36
CA LEU A 22 40.11 6.29 15.27
C LEU A 22 41.05 7.50 15.38
N TRP A 23 40.51 8.66 15.79
CA TRP A 23 41.32 9.85 16.04
C TRP A 23 42.32 9.63 17.17
N LEU A 24 41.89 9.02 18.29
CA LEU A 24 42.77 8.67 19.41
C LEU A 24 43.87 7.68 19.03
N GLN A 25 43.66 6.85 18.00
CA GLN A 25 44.66 5.95 17.41
C GLN A 25 45.61 6.65 16.42
N GLY A 26 45.50 7.97 16.26
CA GLY A 26 46.33 8.76 15.35
C GLY A 26 45.96 8.63 13.87
N GLN A 27 44.80 8.07 13.54
CA GLN A 27 44.34 7.99 12.16
C GLN A 27 43.95 9.37 11.63
N PRO A 28 44.16 9.66 10.34
CA PRO A 28 43.91 10.98 9.75
C PRO A 28 42.42 11.19 9.44
N VAL A 29 41.55 11.02 10.44
CA VAL A 29 40.08 11.06 10.30
C VAL A 29 39.53 12.39 9.79
N LEU A 30 40.30 13.48 9.93
CA LEU A 30 39.95 14.82 9.43
C LEU A 30 40.41 15.06 7.98
N SER A 31 41.14 14.12 7.37
CA SER A 31 41.60 14.27 5.99
C SER A 31 40.49 13.91 4.99
N LEU A 32 40.38 14.71 3.93
CA LEU A 32 39.39 14.47 2.86
C LEU A 32 39.62 13.13 2.15
N SER A 33 40.87 12.68 2.03
CA SER A 33 41.22 11.38 1.48
C SER A 33 40.69 10.22 2.32
N PHE A 34 40.62 10.38 3.64
CA PHE A 34 40.06 9.38 4.55
C PHE A 34 38.54 9.34 4.54
N ILE A 35 37.88 10.51 4.40
CA ILE A 35 36.41 10.61 4.39
C ILE A 35 35.80 10.21 3.04
N ARG A 36 36.52 10.39 1.93
CA ARG A 36 35.98 10.15 0.58
C ARG A 36 35.44 8.73 0.35
N PRO A 37 36.15 7.64 0.72
CA PRO A 37 35.61 6.28 0.60
C PRO A 37 34.34 6.07 1.43
N PHE A 38 34.30 6.65 2.64
CA PHE A 38 33.12 6.57 3.50
C PHE A 38 31.89 7.19 2.81
N GLY A 39 32.03 8.38 2.23
CA GLY A 39 30.94 9.02 1.48
C GLY A 39 30.45 8.18 0.29
N ILE A 40 31.36 7.54 -0.45
CA ILE A 40 31.02 6.64 -1.56
C ILE A 40 30.23 5.43 -1.05
N VAL A 41 30.68 4.79 0.04
CA VAL A 41 30.01 3.63 0.63
C VAL A 41 28.62 4.00 1.15
N VAL A 42 28.50 5.11 1.88
CA VAL A 42 27.20 5.60 2.37
C VAL A 42 26.26 5.88 1.19
N GLY A 43 26.72 6.60 0.18
CA GLY A 43 25.92 6.90 -1.01
C GLY A 43 25.45 5.64 -1.73
N LEU A 44 26.34 4.66 -1.93
CA LEU A 44 26.03 3.37 -2.55
C LEU A 44 24.98 2.59 -1.73
N VAL A 45 25.20 2.46 -0.41
CA VAL A 45 24.29 1.73 0.48
C VAL A 45 22.93 2.42 0.54
N CYS A 46 22.89 3.76 0.65
CA CYS A 46 21.63 4.51 0.59
C CYS A 46 20.91 4.32 -0.74
N GLY A 47 21.63 4.31 -1.86
CA GLY A 47 21.08 4.02 -3.19
C GLY A 47 20.49 2.61 -3.27
N ILE A 48 21.22 1.60 -2.82
CA ILE A 48 20.74 0.20 -2.75
C ILE A 48 19.51 0.09 -1.87
N ALA A 49 19.52 0.73 -0.68
CA ALA A 49 18.39 0.71 0.24
C ALA A 49 17.15 1.38 -0.36
N ALA A 50 17.32 2.49 -1.10
CA ALA A 50 16.22 3.17 -1.79
C ALA A 50 15.62 2.28 -2.90
N VAL A 51 16.47 1.66 -3.72
CA VAL A 51 16.06 0.71 -4.76
C VAL A 51 15.35 -0.50 -4.14
N PHE A 52 15.89 -1.02 -3.03
CA PHE A 52 15.33 -2.15 -2.32
C PHE A 52 13.95 -1.81 -1.76
N ASN A 53 13.82 -0.68 -1.07
CA ASN A 53 12.55 -0.22 -0.51
C ASN A 53 11.48 -0.03 -1.60
N ARG A 54 11.87 0.51 -2.75
CA ARG A 54 10.93 0.85 -3.81
C ARG A 54 10.51 -0.36 -4.65
N TRP A 55 11.46 -1.17 -5.10
CA TRP A 55 11.20 -2.22 -6.08
C TRP A 55 11.67 -3.61 -5.64
N ALA A 56 12.93 -3.73 -5.19
CA ALA A 56 13.56 -5.05 -5.09
C ALA A 56 12.94 -5.93 -4.00
N TRP A 57 12.34 -5.35 -2.96
CA TRP A 57 11.63 -6.08 -1.90
C TRP A 57 10.57 -7.05 -2.41
N ALA A 58 9.94 -6.75 -3.56
CA ALA A 58 8.89 -7.57 -4.14
C ALA A 58 9.41 -8.74 -5.01
N TRP A 59 10.73 -8.80 -5.26
CA TRP A 59 11.31 -9.86 -6.08
C TRP A 59 11.19 -11.23 -5.40
N PRO A 60 10.92 -12.31 -6.16
CA PRO A 60 10.75 -13.65 -5.59
C PRO A 60 11.91 -14.12 -4.72
N ILE A 61 13.14 -13.70 -5.03
CA ILE A 61 14.35 -14.09 -4.28
C ILE A 61 14.33 -13.64 -2.82
N PHE A 62 13.60 -12.58 -2.44
CA PHE A 62 13.57 -12.08 -1.05
C PHE A 62 12.36 -12.56 -0.26
N ARG A 63 11.38 -13.18 -0.90
CA ARG A 63 10.11 -13.57 -0.27
C ARG A 63 10.34 -14.69 0.75
N GLY A 64 9.76 -14.55 1.94
CA GLY A 64 9.69 -15.60 2.96
C GLY A 64 10.89 -15.71 3.91
N TRP A 65 12.10 -15.31 3.50
CA TRP A 65 13.28 -15.33 4.39
C TRP A 65 13.77 -13.93 4.77
N PHE A 66 13.73 -12.96 3.84
CA PHE A 66 14.19 -11.60 4.08
C PHE A 66 13.04 -10.60 4.17
N VAL A 67 11.98 -10.82 3.38
CA VAL A 67 10.77 -10.00 3.36
C VAL A 67 9.56 -10.89 3.60
N ASP A 68 8.93 -10.69 4.75
CA ASP A 68 7.68 -11.34 5.13
C ASP A 68 6.51 -10.37 4.91
N ARG A 69 6.32 -9.98 3.64
CA ARG A 69 5.29 -9.03 3.23
C ARG A 69 4.84 -9.30 1.80
N PRO A 70 3.53 -9.44 1.53
CA PRO A 70 3.02 -9.66 0.18
C PRO A 70 3.07 -8.38 -0.65
N ASP A 71 3.25 -8.55 -1.97
CA ASP A 71 3.16 -7.46 -2.94
C ASP A 71 1.72 -7.30 -3.42
N LEU A 72 1.00 -6.33 -2.86
CA LEU A 72 -0.41 -6.05 -3.15
C LEU A 72 -0.61 -4.95 -4.20
N ARG A 73 0.48 -4.40 -4.77
CA ARG A 73 0.44 -3.21 -5.63
C ARG A 73 -0.47 -3.35 -6.83
N GLY A 74 -1.16 -2.28 -7.19
CA GLY A 74 -2.00 -2.23 -8.38
C GLY A 74 -3.45 -1.91 -8.05
N THR A 75 -4.32 -2.14 -9.01
CA THR A 75 -5.76 -1.92 -8.88
C THR A 75 -6.48 -3.24 -8.86
N TRP A 76 -7.43 -3.36 -7.95
CA TRP A 76 -8.26 -4.54 -7.72
C TRP A 76 -9.71 -4.19 -7.99
N GLU A 77 -10.44 -5.07 -8.66
CA GLU A 77 -11.90 -4.97 -8.67
C GLU A 77 -12.42 -5.36 -7.28
N ALA A 78 -13.33 -4.56 -6.74
CA ALA A 78 -13.89 -4.75 -5.42
C ALA A 78 -15.40 -4.92 -5.51
N THR A 79 -15.93 -5.96 -4.86
CA THR A 79 -17.36 -6.16 -4.66
C THR A 79 -17.69 -5.94 -3.19
N LEU A 80 -18.60 -5.02 -2.92
CA LEU A 80 -19.08 -4.69 -1.57
C LEU A 80 -20.52 -5.15 -1.40
N ILE A 81 -20.80 -5.86 -0.31
CA ILE A 81 -22.14 -6.31 0.07
C ILE A 81 -22.51 -5.63 1.38
N SER A 82 -23.33 -4.58 1.30
CA SER A 82 -23.71 -3.73 2.44
C SER A 82 -24.93 -4.29 3.18
N ASP A 83 -24.98 -4.10 4.51
CA ASP A 83 -26.18 -4.32 5.30
C ASP A 83 -27.13 -3.11 5.33
N TRP A 84 -26.77 -2.01 4.67
CA TRP A 84 -27.58 -0.81 4.59
C TRP A 84 -28.94 -1.09 3.93
N THR A 85 -29.98 -0.55 4.55
CA THR A 85 -31.37 -0.67 4.11
C THR A 85 -31.92 0.74 3.96
N ASP A 86 -32.61 0.99 2.85
CA ASP A 86 -33.23 2.29 2.59
C ASP A 86 -34.33 2.56 3.63
N PRO A 87 -34.27 3.67 4.39
CA PRO A 87 -35.27 3.97 5.42
C PRO A 87 -36.69 4.22 4.86
N THR A 88 -36.80 4.59 3.58
CA THR A 88 -38.05 4.94 2.91
C THR A 88 -38.70 3.72 2.27
N THR A 89 -37.92 2.90 1.57
CA THR A 89 -38.44 1.72 0.85
C THR A 89 -38.35 0.43 1.66
N GLY A 90 -37.49 0.36 2.67
CA GLY A 90 -37.20 -0.85 3.44
C GLY A 90 -36.40 -1.90 2.66
N GLU A 91 -35.89 -1.55 1.47
CA GLU A 91 -35.14 -2.47 0.61
C GLU A 91 -33.64 -2.40 0.90
N LYS A 92 -32.98 -3.55 0.78
CA LYS A 92 -31.51 -3.63 0.81
C LYS A 92 -30.94 -3.26 -0.54
N ILE A 93 -29.80 -2.59 -0.53
CA ILE A 93 -29.07 -2.32 -1.77
C ILE A 93 -28.41 -3.60 -2.29
N GLY A 94 -28.29 -3.67 -3.62
CA GLY A 94 -27.52 -4.72 -4.28
C GLY A 94 -26.01 -4.57 -4.03
N PRO A 95 -25.21 -5.55 -4.49
CA PRO A 95 -23.75 -5.46 -4.46
C PRO A 95 -23.27 -4.20 -5.19
N ILE A 96 -22.28 -3.52 -4.59
CA ILE A 96 -21.63 -2.35 -5.19
C ILE A 96 -20.29 -2.77 -5.75
N THR A 97 -20.08 -2.52 -7.04
CA THR A 97 -18.75 -2.66 -7.67
C THR A 97 -17.96 -1.37 -7.51
N GLY A 98 -16.71 -1.51 -7.07
CA GLY A 98 -15.74 -0.43 -6.99
C GLY A 98 -14.33 -0.92 -7.33
N TYR A 99 -13.35 -0.06 -7.16
CA TYR A 99 -11.95 -0.36 -7.44
C TYR A 99 -11.07 0.04 -6.27
N VAL A 100 -10.23 -0.88 -5.80
CA VAL A 100 -9.26 -0.62 -4.73
C VAL A 100 -7.88 -0.49 -5.32
N VAL A 101 -7.29 0.68 -5.17
CA VAL A 101 -5.92 0.97 -5.62
C VAL A 101 -4.99 0.86 -4.43
N VAL A 102 -4.00 -0.03 -4.53
CA VAL A 102 -2.98 -0.27 -3.51
C VAL A 102 -1.64 0.23 -4.03
N ARG A 103 -1.09 1.26 -3.39
CA ARG A 103 0.28 1.74 -3.60
C ARG A 103 1.14 1.27 -2.43
N GLN A 104 2.27 0.63 -2.70
CA GLN A 104 3.05 -0.03 -1.65
C GLN A 104 4.54 0.06 -1.96
N THR A 105 5.33 0.40 -0.94
CA THR A 105 6.77 0.14 -0.89
C THR A 105 7.02 -0.83 0.27
N LEU A 106 8.28 -1.20 0.51
CA LEU A 106 8.58 -1.98 1.72
C LEU A 106 8.16 -1.24 3.00
N ALA A 107 8.31 0.08 3.05
CA ALA A 107 8.06 0.91 4.23
C ALA A 107 6.71 1.66 4.22
N SER A 108 6.05 1.79 3.07
CA SER A 108 4.78 2.53 2.93
C SER A 108 3.68 1.68 2.33
N LEU A 109 2.44 2.02 2.69
CA LEU A 109 1.23 1.45 2.11
C LEU A 109 0.24 2.60 1.95
N SER A 110 -0.57 2.57 0.90
CA SER A 110 -1.69 3.49 0.70
C SER A 110 -2.77 2.71 -0.01
N VAL A 111 -3.98 2.79 0.52
CA VAL A 111 -5.14 2.06 0.01
C VAL A 111 -6.25 3.06 -0.24
N ARG A 112 -6.82 3.02 -1.45
CA ARG A 112 -7.89 3.92 -1.88
C ARG A 112 -8.98 3.12 -2.56
N LEU A 113 -10.18 3.16 -2.01
CA LEU A 113 -11.38 2.66 -2.66
C LEU A 113 -11.97 3.77 -3.53
N MET A 114 -12.44 3.40 -4.72
CA MET A 114 -13.16 4.26 -5.64
C MET A 114 -14.47 3.56 -6.00
N THR A 115 -15.58 4.23 -5.75
CA THR A 115 -16.91 3.84 -6.24
C THR A 115 -17.42 4.95 -7.16
N VAL A 116 -18.56 4.71 -7.82
CA VAL A 116 -19.22 5.72 -8.66
C VAL A 116 -19.48 7.02 -7.89
N GLU A 117 -19.81 6.91 -6.60
CA GLU A 117 -20.29 8.04 -5.79
C GLU A 117 -19.23 8.64 -4.86
N SER A 118 -18.10 7.95 -4.67
CA SER A 118 -17.13 8.36 -3.64
C SER A 118 -15.74 7.80 -3.83
N ARG A 119 -14.79 8.44 -3.14
CA ARG A 119 -13.41 7.95 -2.99
C ARG A 119 -13.02 7.90 -1.52
N SER A 120 -12.20 6.92 -1.15
CA SER A 120 -11.63 6.84 0.18
C SER A 120 -10.14 7.17 0.22
N HIS A 121 -9.69 7.65 1.37
CA HIS A 121 -8.28 7.87 1.68
C HIS A 121 -7.90 7.08 2.94
N SER A 122 -6.87 6.25 2.85
CA SER A 122 -6.32 5.54 4.00
C SER A 122 -5.71 6.52 5.01
N ILE A 123 -6.12 6.42 6.27
CA ILE A 123 -5.59 7.19 7.40
C ILE A 123 -4.52 6.38 8.14
N SER A 124 -4.82 5.12 8.41
CA SER A 124 -3.94 4.18 9.10
C SER A 124 -4.13 2.81 8.50
N HIS A 125 -3.05 2.03 8.43
CA HIS A 125 -3.07 0.74 7.79
C HIS A 125 -1.97 -0.18 8.31
N GLY A 126 -2.17 -1.48 8.24
CA GLY A 126 -1.19 -2.49 8.59
C GLY A 126 -1.38 -3.75 7.75
N ILE A 127 -0.26 -4.42 7.47
CA ILE A 127 -0.26 -5.79 6.97
C ILE A 127 0.45 -6.62 8.03
N THR A 128 -0.23 -7.64 8.54
CA THR A 128 0.28 -8.52 9.58
C THR A 128 0.16 -9.95 9.09
N LYS A 129 1.20 -10.75 9.30
CA LYS A 129 1.11 -12.20 9.13
C LYS A 129 0.62 -12.83 10.42
N GLU A 130 -0.40 -13.67 10.33
CA GLU A 130 -0.93 -14.38 11.49
C GLU A 130 -0.29 -15.77 11.66
N SER A 131 -0.61 -16.45 12.76
CA SER A 131 -0.04 -17.75 13.11
C SER A 131 -0.39 -18.87 12.13
N ASP A 132 -1.41 -18.65 11.30
CA ASP A 132 -1.82 -19.53 10.20
C ASP A 132 -1.06 -19.25 8.90
N GLU A 133 -0.03 -18.40 8.95
CA GLU A 133 0.76 -17.91 7.81
C GLU A 133 -0.03 -17.05 6.81
N ILE A 134 -1.28 -16.69 7.13
CA ILE A 134 -2.13 -15.84 6.29
C ILE A 134 -1.83 -14.38 6.60
N PHE A 135 -1.63 -13.58 5.56
CA PHE A 135 -1.50 -12.14 5.70
C PHE A 135 -2.88 -11.49 5.82
N ARG A 136 -3.02 -10.55 6.74
CA ARG A 136 -4.22 -9.73 6.90
C ARG A 136 -3.89 -8.26 6.77
N MET A 137 -4.75 -7.54 6.05
CA MET A 137 -4.68 -6.11 5.86
C MET A 137 -5.80 -5.43 6.63
N ALA A 138 -5.42 -4.53 7.54
CA ALA A 138 -6.34 -3.66 8.25
C ALA A 138 -6.15 -2.24 7.74
N VAL A 139 -7.22 -1.53 7.40
CA VAL A 139 -7.15 -0.12 6.97
C VAL A 139 -8.28 0.67 7.61
N VAL A 140 -7.92 1.75 8.30
CA VAL A 140 -8.85 2.83 8.68
C VAL A 140 -8.83 3.87 7.58
N TYR A 141 -10.00 4.29 7.11
CA TYR A 141 -10.16 5.21 6.00
C TYR A 141 -11.15 6.33 6.30
N ARG A 142 -11.00 7.44 5.56
CA ARG A 142 -12.03 8.48 5.41
C ARG A 142 -12.61 8.41 4.01
N ASN A 143 -13.92 8.29 3.92
CA ASN A 143 -14.65 8.32 2.66
C ASN A 143 -15.11 9.74 2.35
N GLU A 144 -14.88 10.19 1.12
CA GLU A 144 -15.29 11.47 0.57
C GLU A 144 -16.23 11.23 -0.63
N PRO A 145 -17.54 11.39 -0.46
CA PRO A 145 -18.49 11.43 -1.57
C PRO A 145 -18.27 12.64 -2.48
N GLU A 146 -18.78 12.57 -3.70
CA GLU A 146 -18.91 13.75 -4.57
C GLU A 146 -19.64 14.90 -3.85
N ILE A 147 -19.25 16.14 -4.16
CA ILE A 147 -19.71 17.30 -3.39
C ILE A 147 -21.24 17.50 -3.51
N GLU A 148 -21.80 17.10 -4.65
CA GLU A 148 -23.22 17.13 -4.97
C GLU A 148 -24.04 16.14 -4.10
N LEU A 149 -23.39 15.10 -3.57
CA LEU A 149 -24.02 14.07 -2.74
C LEU A 149 -23.96 14.42 -1.25
N GLN A 150 -23.09 15.35 -0.85
CA GLN A 150 -22.97 15.83 0.53
C GLN A 150 -24.17 16.71 0.88
N GLY A 151 -24.75 16.53 2.06
CA GLY A 151 -25.98 17.18 2.52
C GLY A 151 -27.28 16.51 2.07
N THR A 152 -27.23 15.57 1.12
CA THR A 152 -28.42 14.99 0.49
C THR A 152 -28.47 13.47 0.57
N ARG A 153 -27.41 12.78 0.12
CA ARG A 153 -27.35 11.31 -0.01
C ARG A 153 -26.26 10.70 0.86
N SER A 154 -25.07 11.30 0.86
CA SER A 154 -23.92 10.75 1.59
C SER A 154 -23.00 11.82 2.14
N GLU A 155 -22.77 11.75 3.44
CA GLU A 155 -21.77 12.56 4.14
C GLU A 155 -20.38 11.91 4.12
N ILE A 156 -19.37 12.75 4.36
CA ILE A 156 -18.03 12.31 4.74
C ILE A 156 -18.14 11.45 6.01
N HIS A 157 -17.50 10.29 5.98
CA HIS A 157 -17.54 9.34 7.09
C HIS A 157 -16.26 8.55 7.21
N HIS A 158 -16.06 7.89 8.34
CA HIS A 158 -14.91 7.04 8.59
C HIS A 158 -15.32 5.58 8.61
N GLY A 159 -14.38 4.72 8.29
CA GLY A 159 -14.57 3.29 8.43
C GLY A 159 -13.28 2.55 8.59
N SER A 160 -13.41 1.25 8.79
CA SER A 160 -12.29 0.33 8.77
C SER A 160 -12.65 -0.89 7.92
N LEU A 161 -11.66 -1.45 7.26
CA LEU A 161 -11.75 -2.74 6.59
C LEU A 161 -10.72 -3.71 7.16
N TRP A 162 -11.07 -4.99 7.11
CA TRP A 162 -10.24 -6.11 7.51
C TRP A 162 -10.32 -7.17 6.43
N LEU A 163 -9.20 -7.44 5.74
CA LEU A 163 -9.13 -8.35 4.61
C LEU A 163 -8.02 -9.38 4.81
N GLU A 164 -8.36 -10.65 4.60
CA GLU A 164 -7.42 -11.75 4.46
C GLU A 164 -6.87 -11.77 3.03
N ILE A 165 -5.57 -12.02 2.88
CA ILE A 165 -4.89 -12.11 1.59
C ILE A 165 -4.67 -13.59 1.28
N LEU A 166 -5.35 -14.08 0.24
CA LEU A 166 -5.45 -15.49 -0.10
C LEU A 166 -4.71 -15.81 -1.41
N GLY A 167 -4.09 -16.99 -1.46
CA GLY A 167 -3.39 -17.54 -2.65
C GLY A 167 -1.86 -17.66 -2.49
N GLU A 168 -1.22 -18.41 -3.40
CA GLU A 168 0.26 -18.50 -3.52
C GLU A 168 0.79 -17.26 -4.26
N GLY A 169 0.65 -16.12 -3.57
CA GLY A 169 0.60 -14.80 -4.18
C GLY A 169 -0.80 -14.22 -3.99
N PRO A 170 -0.94 -12.89 -3.84
CA PRO A 170 -2.25 -12.31 -3.61
C PRO A 170 -3.08 -12.45 -4.90
N GLU A 171 -4.02 -13.40 -4.88
CA GLU A 171 -4.99 -13.67 -5.95
C GLU A 171 -6.36 -13.09 -5.59
N CYS A 172 -6.70 -13.14 -4.31
CA CYS A 172 -7.97 -12.65 -3.79
C CYS A 172 -7.78 -12.07 -2.40
N MET A 173 -8.50 -11.00 -2.07
CA MET A 173 -8.63 -10.55 -0.69
C MET A 173 -10.09 -10.57 -0.25
N LYS A 174 -10.36 -11.10 0.95
CA LYS A 174 -11.72 -11.26 1.47
C LYS A 174 -11.84 -10.82 2.91
N GLY A 175 -12.98 -10.23 3.23
CA GLY A 175 -13.31 -9.94 4.61
C GLY A 175 -14.48 -8.98 4.72
N HIS A 176 -14.35 -8.00 5.59
CA HIS A 176 -15.45 -7.14 5.95
C HIS A 176 -15.01 -5.70 6.23
N TYR A 177 -15.98 -4.79 6.23
CA TYR A 177 -15.80 -3.40 6.61
C TYR A 177 -16.91 -2.95 7.56
N TRP A 178 -16.67 -1.84 8.25
CA TRP A 178 -17.66 -1.11 9.04
C TRP A 178 -17.40 0.39 8.96
N THR A 179 -18.43 1.19 9.20
CA THR A 179 -18.37 2.65 9.18
C THR A 179 -18.87 3.26 10.49
N ASP A 180 -18.45 4.49 10.79
CA ASP A 180 -18.99 5.30 11.89
C ASP A 180 -20.45 5.75 11.66
N ARG A 181 -21.00 5.48 10.46
CA ARG A 181 -22.44 5.59 10.14
C ARG A 181 -23.25 4.36 10.53
N GLY A 182 -22.61 3.34 11.13
CA GLY A 182 -23.28 2.12 11.57
C GLY A 182 -23.57 1.11 10.45
N THR A 183 -23.05 1.33 9.23
CA THR A 183 -23.11 0.35 8.16
C THR A 183 -21.92 -0.61 8.23
N ARG A 184 -22.12 -1.84 7.77
CA ARG A 184 -21.08 -2.86 7.65
C ARG A 184 -21.38 -3.77 6.48
N GLY A 185 -20.39 -4.52 6.07
CA GLY A 185 -20.58 -5.38 4.91
C GLY A 185 -19.43 -6.32 4.65
N GLY A 186 -19.69 -7.26 3.74
CA GLY A 186 -18.65 -8.08 3.14
C GLY A 186 -17.91 -7.30 2.05
N MET A 187 -16.63 -7.59 1.89
CA MET A 187 -15.80 -7.03 0.83
C MET A 187 -14.91 -8.13 0.25
N GLU A 188 -14.88 -8.19 -1.08
CA GLU A 188 -14.06 -9.13 -1.85
C GLU A 188 -13.33 -8.37 -2.95
N LEU A 189 -12.02 -8.61 -3.08
CA LEU A 189 -11.14 -8.00 -4.07
C LEU A 189 -10.58 -9.10 -4.97
N ARG A 190 -10.66 -8.90 -6.29
CA ARG A 190 -10.23 -9.84 -7.33
C ARG A 190 -9.63 -9.12 -8.54
N ASP A 191 -9.19 -9.91 -9.52
CA ASP A 191 -8.85 -9.47 -10.88
C ASP A 191 -7.79 -8.36 -10.91
N ARG A 192 -6.74 -8.54 -10.11
CA ARG A 192 -5.67 -7.55 -9.92
C ARG A 192 -5.01 -7.16 -11.25
N MET A 193 -5.06 -5.88 -11.59
CA MET A 193 -4.20 -5.24 -12.58
C MET A 193 -2.97 -4.61 -11.90
N ARG A 194 -1.77 -4.81 -12.46
CA ARG A 194 -0.53 -4.20 -11.92
C ARG A 194 -0.51 -2.67 -12.02
N ARG A 195 -1.31 -2.11 -12.93
CA ARG A 195 -1.46 -0.66 -13.12
C ARG A 195 -2.26 -0.04 -11.99
N CYS A 196 -1.83 1.14 -11.54
CA CYS A 196 -2.56 1.95 -10.57
C CYS A 196 -3.37 3.02 -11.30
N PHE A 197 -4.68 3.06 -11.04
CA PHE A 197 -5.58 4.10 -11.54
C PHE A 197 -5.80 5.18 -10.45
N ASP A 198 -6.18 6.38 -10.87
CA ASP A 198 -6.42 7.53 -9.97
C ASP A 198 -7.89 7.97 -9.89
N CYS A 199 -8.71 7.53 -10.84
CA CYS A 199 -10.16 7.78 -10.92
C CYS A 199 -10.95 6.51 -11.25
N TYR A 200 -12.25 6.54 -10.95
CA TYR A 200 -13.16 5.41 -11.11
C TYR A 200 -13.32 5.03 -12.58
N GLU A 201 -13.50 6.02 -13.46
CA GLU A 201 -13.84 5.84 -14.88
C GLU A 201 -12.73 5.07 -15.60
N HIS A 202 -11.46 5.47 -15.39
CA HIS A 202 -10.33 4.78 -16.04
C HIS A 202 -10.15 3.35 -15.54
N ALA A 203 -10.39 3.10 -14.25
CA ALA A 203 -10.38 1.73 -13.72
C ALA A 203 -11.55 0.93 -14.31
N HIS A 204 -12.75 1.52 -14.35
CA HIS A 204 -13.93 0.89 -14.91
C HIS A 204 -13.76 0.51 -16.38
N ASP A 205 -13.28 1.43 -17.20
CA ASP A 205 -13.03 1.20 -18.62
C ASP A 205 -11.98 0.12 -18.85
N ALA A 206 -10.94 0.06 -18.00
CA ALA A 206 -9.89 -0.95 -18.12
C ALA A 206 -10.41 -2.35 -17.78
N PHE A 207 -11.17 -2.49 -16.69
CA PHE A 207 -11.73 -3.77 -16.24
C PHE A 207 -12.90 -4.26 -17.10
N SER A 208 -13.58 -3.34 -17.80
CA SER A 208 -14.72 -3.68 -18.67
C SER A 208 -14.31 -4.12 -20.08
N ARG A 209 -13.04 -3.96 -20.47
CA ARG A 209 -12.56 -4.40 -21.78
C ARG A 209 -12.32 -5.92 -21.78
N PRO A 210 -12.88 -6.68 -22.74
CA PRO A 210 -12.57 -8.10 -22.88
C PRO A 210 -11.09 -8.29 -23.29
N GLU A 211 -10.45 -9.34 -22.79
CA GLU A 211 -9.02 -9.69 -22.96
C GLU A 211 -8.53 -9.97 -24.40
N THR A 212 -9.19 -9.45 -25.43
CA THR A 212 -8.77 -9.59 -26.83
C THR A 212 -7.80 -8.49 -27.26
N SER A 213 -6.59 -8.46 -26.70
CA SER A 213 -5.42 -7.79 -27.30
C SER A 213 -4.09 -8.12 -26.58
N SER A 214 -3.90 -9.35 -26.11
CA SER A 214 -2.70 -9.75 -25.36
C SER A 214 -1.40 -9.90 -26.18
N GLU A 215 -1.34 -9.46 -27.44
CA GLU A 215 -0.16 -9.67 -28.29
C GLU A 215 0.47 -8.42 -28.94
N SER A 216 0.02 -7.18 -28.65
CA SER A 216 0.63 -5.99 -29.29
C SER A 216 1.16 -4.88 -28.37
N GLU A 217 1.11 -5.04 -27.04
CA GLU A 217 1.54 -3.98 -26.09
C GLU A 217 2.77 -4.36 -25.24
N SER A 218 3.57 -5.34 -25.67
CA SER A 218 4.82 -5.73 -24.98
C SER A 218 5.90 -4.64 -24.94
N HIS A 219 5.68 -3.49 -25.60
CA HIS A 219 6.58 -2.34 -25.59
C HIS A 219 6.09 -1.15 -24.75
N GLU A 220 4.83 -1.13 -24.29
CA GLU A 220 4.27 -0.04 -23.46
C GLU A 220 3.91 -0.49 -22.04
N GLU A 221 4.15 -1.76 -21.71
CA GLU A 221 3.91 -2.35 -20.39
C GLU A 221 4.96 -1.94 -19.34
N ALA A 222 6.07 -1.30 -19.76
CA ALA A 222 7.17 -0.94 -18.87
C ALA A 222 6.93 0.34 -18.04
N ASP A 223 5.97 1.20 -18.41
CA ASP A 223 5.90 2.58 -17.87
C ASP A 223 4.69 2.86 -16.94
N ALA A 224 3.79 1.88 -16.76
CA ALA A 224 2.58 2.05 -15.95
C ALA A 224 2.53 1.15 -14.71
N THR A 225 3.66 0.59 -14.27
CA THR A 225 3.70 -0.20 -13.03
C THR A 225 3.47 0.72 -11.85
N CYS A 226 2.55 0.33 -10.95
CA CYS A 226 2.29 1.10 -9.74
C CYS A 226 3.61 1.40 -9.01
N PRO A 227 3.93 2.69 -8.77
CA PRO A 227 5.22 3.08 -8.23
C PRO A 227 5.50 2.43 -6.88
#